data_AF-A0A919X734-F1
#
_entry.id   AF-A0A919X734-F1
#
_cell.length_a   1.000
_cell.length_b   1.000
_cell.length_c   1.000
_cell.angle_alpha   90.00
_cell.angle_beta   90.00
_cell.angle_gamma   90.00
#
_symmetry.space_group_name_H-M   'P 1'
#
loop_
_entity.id
_entity.type
_entity.pdbx_description
1 polymer ?
#
loop_
_entity_poly.entity_id
_entity_poly.type
_entity_poly.pdbx_seq_one_letter_code
_entity_poly.pdbx_strand_id
1 'polypeptide(L)'
;MKLFQVRKGQFVFFENELHKVYSVKPMFKKSVHMYRLKDMKQVLATAKEINFYRPKHNDTFIFYGKRYTIDQYAKPNPGDYILIVKPTPDFLDHYSLNEIEKVERVEDGNAITTRDNGVKHSEYVVMVPGKAEASQEISYFDKSLVPEEQQLLDESISYLAENDDTLKPAVGDIYLDVHNNIRAMIVAMSDDEIVFGHGVRVHVAELLDESRYELIYQFEDH
;
A
#
# COMPACT_ATOMS: atom_id res chain seq x y z
N MET A 1 -16.71 -15.76 4.27
CA MET A 1 -17.72 -15.10 3.40
C MET A 1 -18.13 -16.05 2.25
N LYS A 2 -19.23 -15.82 1.49
CA LYS A 2 -19.49 -16.61 0.24
C LYS A 2 -18.70 -16.00 -0.93
N LEU A 3 -18.20 -16.82 -1.87
CA LEU A 3 -17.39 -16.35 -3.01
C LEU A 3 -18.09 -15.27 -3.85
N PHE A 4 -19.39 -15.39 -4.08
CA PHE A 4 -20.19 -14.40 -4.83
C PHE A 4 -20.28 -13.01 -4.16
N GLN A 5 -19.88 -12.90 -2.90
CA GLN A 5 -19.89 -11.63 -2.15
C GLN A 5 -18.54 -10.91 -2.20
N VAL A 6 -17.48 -11.59 -2.67
CA VAL A 6 -16.14 -10.99 -2.78
C VAL A 6 -16.05 -10.16 -4.05
N ARG A 7 -15.59 -8.92 -3.93
CA ARG A 7 -15.44 -7.98 -5.05
C ARG A 7 -14.08 -7.28 -4.98
N LYS A 8 -13.55 -6.90 -6.14
CA LYS A 8 -12.37 -6.02 -6.23
C LYS A 8 -12.60 -4.76 -5.39
N GLY A 9 -11.56 -4.33 -4.68
CA GLY A 9 -11.57 -3.16 -3.82
C GLY A 9 -11.92 -3.46 -2.37
N GLN A 10 -12.53 -4.60 -2.02
CA GLN A 10 -12.89 -4.87 -0.63
C GLN A 10 -11.66 -5.00 0.26
N PHE A 11 -11.73 -4.40 1.44
CA PHE A 11 -10.83 -4.71 2.54
C PHE A 11 -11.30 -5.99 3.22
N VAL A 12 -10.36 -6.87 3.52
CA VAL A 12 -10.61 -8.16 4.14
C VAL A 12 -9.51 -8.50 5.12
N PHE A 13 -9.87 -9.22 6.19
CA PHE A 13 -8.91 -9.88 7.05
C PHE A 13 -8.65 -11.30 6.56
N PHE A 14 -7.38 -11.65 6.49
CA PHE A 14 -6.88 -12.99 6.20
C PHE A 14 -5.65 -13.23 7.07
N GLU A 15 -5.58 -14.39 7.73
CA GLU A 15 -4.46 -14.75 8.64
C GLU A 15 -4.15 -13.63 9.66
N ASN A 16 -5.20 -13.07 10.27
CA ASN A 16 -5.16 -11.96 11.23
C ASN A 16 -4.72 -10.60 10.66
N GLU A 17 -4.41 -10.46 9.37
CA GLU A 17 -3.88 -9.21 8.80
C GLU A 17 -4.84 -8.55 7.81
N LEU A 18 -4.76 -7.23 7.70
CA LEU A 18 -5.58 -6.44 6.79
C LEU A 18 -5.04 -6.47 5.35
N HIS A 19 -5.92 -6.83 4.42
CA HIS A 19 -5.63 -6.96 3.00
C HIS A 19 -6.66 -6.21 2.15
N LYS A 20 -6.28 -5.86 0.91
CA LYS A 20 -7.23 -5.41 -0.12
C LYS A 20 -7.28 -6.40 -1.27
N VAL A 21 -8.50 -6.75 -1.68
CA VAL A 21 -8.75 -7.59 -2.85
C VAL A 21 -8.52 -6.79 -4.13
N TYR A 22 -7.60 -7.23 -4.98
CA TYR A 22 -7.35 -6.59 -6.27
C TYR A 22 -7.92 -7.38 -7.46
N SER A 23 -8.17 -8.68 -7.30
CA SER A 23 -8.78 -9.52 -8.33
C SER A 23 -9.54 -10.71 -7.74
N VAL A 24 -10.59 -11.15 -8.44
CA VAL A 24 -11.32 -12.38 -8.12
C VAL A 24 -11.36 -13.22 -9.39
N LYS A 25 -10.80 -14.43 -9.34
CA LYS A 25 -10.73 -15.39 -10.46
C LYS A 25 -11.52 -16.66 -10.10
N PRO A 26 -12.81 -16.74 -10.44
CA PRO A 26 -13.70 -17.80 -9.97
C PRO A 26 -13.28 -19.21 -10.37
N MET A 27 -12.56 -19.35 -11.50
CA MET A 27 -12.12 -20.63 -12.05
C MET A 27 -10.95 -21.27 -11.28
N PHE A 28 -10.32 -20.53 -10.35
CA PHE A 28 -9.13 -20.98 -9.63
C PHE A 28 -9.48 -21.50 -8.24
N LYS A 29 -8.71 -22.49 -7.74
CA LYS A 29 -8.86 -23.01 -6.37
C LYS A 29 -8.70 -21.90 -5.33
N LYS A 30 -7.68 -21.06 -5.48
CA LYS A 30 -7.48 -19.81 -4.73
C LYS A 30 -8.01 -18.66 -5.58
N SER A 31 -9.31 -18.42 -5.48
CA SER A 31 -10.05 -17.52 -6.36
C SER A 31 -9.96 -16.05 -5.95
N VAL A 32 -9.41 -15.71 -4.78
CA VAL A 32 -9.29 -14.33 -4.31
C VAL A 32 -7.83 -13.93 -4.28
N HIS A 33 -7.51 -12.88 -5.03
CA HIS A 33 -6.19 -12.29 -5.11
C HIS A 33 -6.19 -10.97 -4.34
N MET A 34 -5.29 -10.85 -3.39
CA MET A 34 -5.21 -9.70 -2.50
C MET A 34 -3.77 -9.33 -2.21
N TYR A 35 -3.57 -8.11 -1.74
CA TYR A 35 -2.28 -7.67 -1.19
C TYR A 35 -2.48 -7.21 0.24
N ARG A 36 -1.50 -7.48 1.10
CA ARG A 36 -1.48 -7.02 2.47
C ARG A 36 -1.22 -5.52 2.51
N LEU A 37 -1.99 -4.75 3.28
CA LEU A 37 -1.86 -3.28 3.25
C LEU A 37 -0.55 -2.78 3.85
N LYS A 38 0.03 -3.50 4.82
CA LYS A 38 1.23 -3.03 5.51
C LYS A 38 2.49 -3.01 4.63
N ASP A 39 2.59 -3.92 3.66
CA ASP A 39 3.82 -4.11 2.88
C ASP A 39 3.59 -4.55 1.43
N MET A 40 2.34 -4.48 0.94
CA MET A 40 1.94 -4.85 -0.42
C MET A 40 2.18 -6.31 -0.80
N LYS A 41 2.53 -7.20 0.15
CA LYS A 41 2.75 -8.61 -0.13
C LYS A 41 1.51 -9.24 -0.75
N GLN A 42 1.69 -9.85 -1.92
CA GLN A 42 0.60 -10.52 -2.62
C GLN A 42 0.28 -11.87 -1.98
N VAL A 43 -1.00 -12.13 -1.78
CA VAL A 43 -1.52 -13.34 -1.16
C VAL A 43 -2.72 -13.86 -1.95
N LEU A 44 -2.81 -15.19 -2.04
CA LEU A 44 -3.92 -15.89 -2.68
C LEU A 44 -4.68 -16.70 -1.65
N ALA A 45 -6.00 -16.52 -1.62
CA ALA A 45 -6.90 -17.21 -0.69
C ALA A 45 -8.21 -17.63 -1.36
N THR A 46 -9.05 -18.31 -0.59
CA THR A 46 -10.43 -18.63 -0.92
C THR A 46 -11.39 -17.74 -0.14
N ALA A 47 -12.59 -17.49 -0.66
CA ALA A 47 -13.56 -16.61 -0.02
C ALA A 47 -14.03 -17.05 1.38
N LYS A 48 -13.88 -18.33 1.70
CA LYS A 48 -14.23 -18.88 3.02
C LYS A 48 -13.19 -18.52 4.10
N GLU A 49 -11.96 -18.22 3.71
CA GLU A 49 -10.85 -17.93 4.62
C GLU A 49 -10.76 -16.43 4.99
N ILE A 50 -11.54 -15.58 4.31
CA ILE A 50 -11.46 -14.13 4.47
C ILE A 50 -12.71 -13.56 5.14
N ASN A 51 -12.50 -12.50 5.92
CA ASN A 51 -13.54 -11.75 6.61
C ASN A 51 -13.62 -10.33 6.06
N PHE A 52 -14.79 -9.91 5.59
CA PHE A 52 -14.98 -8.57 5.04
C PHE A 52 -14.87 -7.50 6.12
N TYR A 53 -14.22 -6.39 5.76
CA TYR A 53 -14.15 -5.20 6.56
C TYR A 53 -14.50 -3.97 5.70
N ARG A 54 -15.26 -3.04 6.27
CA ARG A 54 -15.59 -1.77 5.63
C ARG A 54 -14.82 -0.65 6.33
N PRO A 55 -13.84 -0.02 5.66
CA PRO A 55 -13.12 1.12 6.26
C PRO A 55 -14.08 2.28 6.54
N LYS A 56 -13.85 2.95 7.66
CA LYS A 56 -14.65 4.09 8.16
C LYS A 56 -13.75 5.16 8.79
N HIS A 57 -14.34 6.32 9.05
CA HIS A 57 -13.65 7.39 9.77
C HIS A 57 -13.10 6.91 11.13
N ASN A 58 -11.92 7.44 11.49
CA ASN A 58 -11.13 7.07 12.66
C ASN A 58 -10.55 5.66 12.64
N ASP A 59 -10.67 4.90 11.56
CA ASP A 59 -9.87 3.68 11.42
C ASP A 59 -8.40 4.05 11.18
N THR A 60 -7.50 3.41 11.90
CA THR A 60 -6.05 3.48 11.72
C THR A 60 -5.51 2.15 11.23
N PHE A 61 -4.71 2.18 10.17
CA PHE A 61 -4.01 1.01 9.67
C PHE A 61 -2.62 1.37 9.17
N ILE A 62 -1.80 0.33 9.02
CA ILE A 62 -0.50 0.45 8.37
C ILE A 62 -0.74 0.29 6.88
N PHE A 63 -0.39 1.34 6.14
CA PHE A 63 -0.30 1.31 4.71
C PHE A 63 1.15 1.59 4.34
N TYR A 64 1.76 0.65 3.63
CA TYR A 64 3.11 0.86 3.13
C TYR A 64 4.13 1.21 4.24
N GLY A 65 4.06 0.46 5.34
CA GLY A 65 4.96 0.62 6.47
C GLY A 65 4.69 1.82 7.37
N LYS A 66 3.86 2.77 6.93
CA LYS A 66 3.50 3.95 7.71
C LYS A 66 2.06 3.83 8.22
N ARG A 67 1.82 4.37 9.42
CA ARG A 67 0.47 4.43 9.99
C ARG A 67 -0.30 5.59 9.40
N TYR A 68 -1.55 5.33 9.07
CA TYR A 68 -2.49 6.35 8.64
C TYR A 68 -3.81 6.19 9.36
N THR A 69 -4.47 7.31 9.63
CA THR A 69 -5.82 7.38 10.16
C THR A 69 -6.76 7.96 9.10
N ILE A 70 -7.91 7.34 8.88
CA ILE A 70 -8.92 7.85 7.96
C ILE A 70 -9.63 9.04 8.57
N ASP A 71 -9.50 10.20 7.95
CA ASP A 71 -10.24 11.40 8.28
C ASP A 71 -11.13 11.85 7.12
N GLN A 72 -12.46 11.81 7.35
CA GLN A 72 -13.44 12.24 6.35
C GLN A 72 -13.67 13.76 6.33
N TYR A 73 -13.12 14.49 7.30
CA TYR A 73 -13.25 15.93 7.43
C TYR A 73 -11.97 16.67 7.03
N ALA A 74 -10.84 15.96 6.99
CA ALA A 74 -9.57 16.52 6.53
C ALA A 74 -9.62 16.91 5.05
N LYS A 75 -8.81 17.92 4.70
CA LYS A 75 -8.59 18.36 3.32
C LYS A 75 -7.24 17.81 2.86
N PRO A 76 -7.14 17.28 1.63
CA PRO A 76 -5.87 16.77 1.13
C PRO A 76 -4.93 17.92 0.79
N ASN A 77 -3.63 17.63 0.88
CA ASN A 77 -2.55 18.43 0.34
C ASN A 77 -1.75 17.59 -0.67
N PRO A 78 -0.97 18.23 -1.56
CA PRO A 78 0.03 17.52 -2.37
C PRO A 78 0.91 16.61 -1.50
N GLY A 79 1.07 15.35 -1.91
CA GLY A 79 1.83 14.33 -1.20
C GLY A 79 1.00 13.46 -0.25
N ASP A 80 -0.20 13.89 0.15
CA ASP A 80 -1.08 13.09 1.01
C ASP A 80 -1.63 11.86 0.27
N TYR A 81 -2.09 10.87 1.03
CA TYR A 81 -2.84 9.75 0.48
C TYR A 81 -4.34 9.97 0.68
N ILE A 82 -5.12 9.58 -0.33
CA ILE A 82 -6.59 9.53 -0.25
C ILE A 82 -7.07 8.10 -0.44
N LEU A 83 -8.18 7.76 0.23
CA LEU A 83 -8.88 6.50 0.08
C LEU A 83 -10.20 6.74 -0.67
N ILE A 84 -10.37 6.08 -1.81
CA ILE A 84 -11.59 6.18 -2.61
C ILE A 84 -12.73 5.38 -1.94
N VAL A 85 -13.79 6.05 -1.48
CA VAL A 85 -14.91 5.43 -0.76
C VAL A 85 -16.20 5.35 -1.59
N LYS A 86 -16.35 6.20 -2.61
CA LYS A 86 -17.54 6.27 -3.48
C LYS A 86 -17.14 6.51 -4.94
N PRO A 87 -16.50 5.53 -5.61
CA PRO A 87 -15.97 5.71 -6.95
C PRO A 87 -17.06 5.99 -7.97
N THR A 88 -16.96 7.11 -8.66
CA THR A 88 -17.75 7.57 -9.81
C THR A 88 -16.80 8.20 -10.84
N PRO A 89 -15.82 7.42 -11.35
CA PRO A 89 -14.78 7.92 -12.26
C PRO A 89 -15.39 8.50 -13.53
N ASP A 90 -14.82 9.60 -14.02
CA ASP A 90 -15.15 10.10 -15.35
C ASP A 90 -14.47 9.22 -16.41
N PHE A 91 -14.73 9.48 -17.69
CA PHE A 91 -14.35 8.56 -18.78
C PHE A 91 -12.84 8.23 -18.86
N LEU A 92 -11.99 9.18 -18.47
CA LEU A 92 -10.53 9.03 -18.53
C LEU A 92 -9.93 8.51 -17.22
N ASP A 93 -10.70 8.46 -16.13
CA ASP A 93 -10.19 8.08 -14.82
C ASP A 93 -10.28 6.56 -14.62
N HIS A 94 -9.28 6.03 -13.90
CA HIS A 94 -9.10 4.59 -13.72
C HIS A 94 -8.91 4.20 -12.25
N TYR A 95 -9.76 4.73 -11.36
CA TYR A 95 -9.81 4.34 -9.95
C TYR A 95 -11.03 3.48 -9.61
N SER A 96 -10.97 2.82 -8.45
CA SER A 96 -12.03 1.91 -7.99
C SER A 96 -12.22 1.99 -6.48
N LEU A 97 -13.16 1.20 -5.94
CA LEU A 97 -13.47 1.23 -4.51
C LEU A 97 -12.24 0.86 -3.67
N ASN A 98 -12.01 1.64 -2.62
CA ASN A 98 -10.87 1.60 -1.71
C ASN A 98 -9.51 1.58 -2.44
N GLU A 99 -9.43 2.19 -3.62
CA GLU A 99 -8.14 2.58 -4.18
C GLU A 99 -7.49 3.60 -3.24
N ILE A 100 -6.18 3.44 -3.01
CA ILE A 100 -5.38 4.40 -2.25
C ILE A 100 -4.51 5.10 -3.27
N GLU A 101 -4.67 6.41 -3.41
CA GLU A 101 -3.94 7.20 -4.39
C GLU A 101 -3.19 8.35 -3.72
N LYS A 102 -2.00 8.67 -4.25
CA LYS A 102 -1.19 9.80 -3.79
C LYS A 102 -1.65 11.05 -4.51
N VAL A 103 -1.89 12.12 -3.75
CA VAL A 103 -2.33 13.41 -4.28
C VAL A 103 -1.12 14.11 -4.91
N GLU A 104 -1.23 14.47 -6.18
CA GLU A 104 -0.23 15.30 -6.86
C GLU A 104 -0.55 16.78 -6.64
N ARG A 105 -1.82 17.16 -6.87
CA ARG A 105 -2.31 18.54 -6.63
C ARG A 105 -3.79 18.56 -6.30
N VAL A 106 -4.25 19.71 -5.79
CA VAL A 106 -5.64 19.91 -5.38
C VAL A 106 -6.22 21.12 -6.11
N GLU A 107 -7.37 20.94 -6.76
CA GLU A 107 -8.08 21.97 -7.53
C GLU A 107 -9.53 22.04 -7.03
N ASP A 108 -9.92 23.15 -6.42
CA ASP A 108 -11.27 23.37 -5.86
C ASP A 108 -11.76 22.25 -4.92
N GLY A 109 -10.83 21.62 -4.19
CA GLY A 109 -11.11 20.51 -3.28
C GLY A 109 -11.18 19.14 -3.96
N ASN A 110 -11.10 19.07 -5.29
CA ASN A 110 -10.89 17.82 -6.01
C ASN A 110 -9.39 17.47 -6.01
N ALA A 111 -9.06 16.19 -5.94
CA ALA A 111 -7.69 15.72 -5.97
C ALA A 111 -7.33 15.28 -7.39
N ILE A 112 -6.21 15.78 -7.90
CA ILE A 112 -5.51 15.20 -9.05
C ILE A 112 -4.43 14.30 -8.47
N THR A 113 -4.43 13.03 -8.86
CA THR A 113 -3.49 12.04 -8.31
C THR A 113 -2.29 11.84 -9.23
N THR A 114 -1.23 11.22 -8.70
CA THR A 114 -0.02 10.89 -9.48
C THR A 114 -0.25 9.86 -10.60
N ARG A 115 -1.47 9.34 -10.73
CA ARG A 115 -1.91 8.46 -11.83
C ARG A 115 -2.79 9.20 -12.84
N ASP A 116 -2.74 10.53 -12.83
CA ASP A 116 -3.54 11.41 -13.69
C ASP A 116 -5.07 11.24 -13.52
N ASN A 117 -5.52 10.79 -12.35
CA ASN A 117 -6.95 10.68 -12.05
C ASN A 117 -7.49 11.96 -11.42
N GLY A 118 -8.65 12.42 -11.89
CA GLY A 118 -9.47 13.44 -11.23
C GLY A 118 -10.47 12.81 -10.25
N VAL A 119 -10.29 13.05 -8.95
CA VAL A 119 -11.15 12.48 -7.91
C VAL A 119 -11.93 13.59 -7.21
N LYS A 120 -13.26 13.54 -7.26
CA LYS A 120 -14.11 14.58 -6.65
C LYS A 120 -14.08 14.45 -5.12
N HIS A 121 -14.21 15.57 -4.42
CA HIS A 121 -14.22 15.61 -2.94
C HIS A 121 -15.23 14.65 -2.28
N SER A 122 -16.36 14.38 -2.95
CA SER A 122 -17.39 13.48 -2.43
C SER A 122 -17.04 11.98 -2.54
N GLU A 123 -15.98 11.66 -3.27
CA GLU A 123 -15.59 10.29 -3.63
C GLU A 123 -14.50 9.71 -2.76
N TYR A 124 -13.74 10.57 -2.06
CA TYR A 124 -12.59 10.17 -1.26
C TYR A 124 -12.68 10.66 0.19
N VAL A 125 -11.83 10.07 1.03
CA VAL A 125 -11.49 10.54 2.37
C VAL A 125 -9.97 10.61 2.49
N VAL A 126 -9.43 11.43 3.38
CA VAL A 126 -7.97 11.63 3.50
C VAL A 126 -7.40 10.60 4.48
N MET A 127 -6.24 10.06 4.14
CA MET A 127 -5.42 9.24 5.03
C MET A 127 -4.39 10.14 5.69
N VAL A 128 -4.65 10.55 6.92
CA VAL A 128 -3.76 11.42 7.70
C VAL A 128 -2.63 10.59 8.32
N PRO A 129 -1.36 10.94 8.15
CA PRO A 129 -0.25 10.22 8.78
C PRO A 129 -0.38 10.14 10.30
N GLY A 130 0.01 8.99 10.87
CA GLY A 130 -0.01 8.73 12.29
C GLY A 130 -1.32 8.12 12.81
N LYS A 131 -1.37 7.99 14.14
CA LYS A 131 -2.49 7.43 14.90
C LYS A 131 -3.20 8.53 15.67
N ALA A 132 -4.49 8.76 15.41
CA ALA A 132 -5.28 9.67 16.22
C ALA A 132 -5.58 9.07 17.62
N GLU A 133 -5.69 9.92 18.66
CA GLU A 133 -5.80 9.46 20.07
C GLU A 133 -6.98 8.50 20.33
N ALA A 134 -8.10 8.69 19.63
CA ALA A 134 -9.30 7.86 19.78
C ALA A 134 -9.57 6.98 18.54
N SER A 135 -8.52 6.65 17.78
CA SER A 135 -8.66 5.86 16.57
C SER A 135 -8.85 4.36 16.84
N GLN A 136 -9.53 3.69 15.91
CA GLN A 136 -9.69 2.24 15.91
C GLN A 136 -8.58 1.61 15.07
N GLU A 137 -7.67 0.88 15.71
CA GLU A 137 -6.63 0.15 14.98
C GLU A 137 -7.21 -1.08 14.28
N ILE A 138 -6.97 -1.19 12.98
CA ILE A 138 -7.51 -2.27 12.13
C ILE A 138 -6.43 -2.98 11.31
N SER A 139 -5.13 -2.73 11.56
CA SER A 139 -4.04 -3.46 10.90
C SER A 139 -4.15 -4.98 11.10
N TYR A 140 -4.71 -5.37 12.25
CA TYR A 140 -4.93 -6.75 12.65
C TYR A 140 -6.39 -7.00 13.03
N PHE A 141 -6.90 -8.20 12.76
CA PHE A 141 -8.26 -8.59 13.14
C PHE A 141 -8.38 -8.72 14.67
N ASP A 142 -7.40 -9.39 15.28
CA ASP A 142 -7.21 -9.51 16.71
C ASP A 142 -5.77 -9.14 17.06
N LYS A 143 -5.60 -7.96 17.66
CA LYS A 143 -4.28 -7.44 18.06
C LYS A 143 -3.63 -8.28 19.16
N SER A 144 -4.41 -8.98 19.99
CA SER A 144 -3.86 -9.79 21.09
C SER A 144 -3.07 -11.01 20.62
N LEU A 145 -3.28 -11.43 19.37
CA LEU A 145 -2.57 -12.56 18.75
C LEU A 145 -1.24 -12.16 18.11
N VAL A 146 -0.88 -10.87 18.14
CA VAL A 146 0.35 -10.36 17.50
C VAL A 146 1.47 -10.28 18.54
N PRO A 147 2.60 -10.96 18.35
CA PRO A 147 3.75 -10.86 19.26
C PRO A 147 4.23 -9.42 19.43
N GLU A 148 4.69 -9.08 20.63
CA GLU A 148 5.17 -7.72 20.95
C GLU A 148 6.32 -7.27 20.03
N GLU A 149 7.24 -8.17 19.70
CA GLU A 149 8.33 -7.93 18.74
C GLU A 149 7.81 -7.48 17.37
N GLN A 150 6.73 -8.11 16.88
CA GLN A 150 6.12 -7.75 15.61
C GLN A 150 5.39 -6.40 15.70
N GLN A 151 4.78 -6.09 16.84
CA GLN A 151 4.17 -4.78 17.06
C GLN A 151 5.23 -3.66 17.06
N LEU A 152 6.37 -3.91 17.69
CA LEU A 152 7.52 -2.99 17.71
C LEU A 152 8.11 -2.80 16.31
N LEU A 153 8.27 -3.88 15.54
CA LEU A 153 8.72 -3.81 14.16
C LEU A 153 7.77 -2.96 13.32
N ASP A 154 6.47 -3.21 13.40
CA ASP A 154 5.44 -2.43 12.70
C ASP A 154 5.40 -0.95 13.13
N GLU A 155 5.78 -0.64 14.37
CA GLU A 155 5.98 0.73 14.85
C GLU A 155 7.30 1.34 14.32
N SER A 156 8.34 0.53 14.13
CA SER A 156 9.66 0.96 13.64
C SER A 156 9.76 1.09 12.11
N ILE A 157 8.87 0.49 11.31
CA ILE A 157 8.88 0.66 9.85
C ILE A 157 8.57 2.12 9.47
N SER A 158 7.96 2.90 10.38
CA SER A 158 7.84 4.36 10.23
C SER A 158 9.18 5.10 10.35
N TYR A 159 10.24 4.48 10.89
CA TYR A 159 11.57 5.07 11.06
C TYR A 159 12.53 4.79 9.88
N LEU A 160 12.38 3.68 9.15
CA LEU A 160 13.33 3.28 8.10
C LEU A 160 13.18 4.08 6.78
N ALA A 161 12.04 4.72 6.55
CA ALA A 161 11.87 5.64 5.42
C ALA A 161 12.39 7.06 5.72
N GLU A 162 12.71 7.38 6.98
CA GLU A 162 13.08 8.75 7.38
C GLU A 162 14.45 8.86 8.05
N ASN A 163 15.13 7.76 8.44
CA ASN A 163 16.35 7.84 9.27
C ASN A 163 17.46 6.82 8.95
N ASP A 164 17.60 6.34 7.72
CA ASP A 164 18.86 5.69 7.32
C ASP A 164 19.49 6.38 6.11
N ASP A 165 20.38 7.33 6.40
CA ASP A 165 21.22 8.01 5.40
C ASP A 165 22.22 7.04 4.72
N THR A 166 22.28 5.76 5.12
CA THR A 166 23.28 4.81 4.62
C THR A 166 22.83 3.95 3.45
N LEU A 167 21.53 3.86 3.15
CA LEU A 167 21.01 3.18 1.95
C LEU A 167 20.00 4.07 1.21
N LYS A 168 20.52 5.01 0.43
CA LYS A 168 19.73 5.75 -0.57
C LYS A 168 19.89 5.04 -1.91
N PRO A 169 18.96 4.15 -2.29
CA PRO A 169 19.00 3.57 -3.61
C PRO A 169 18.90 4.67 -4.65
N ALA A 170 19.73 4.60 -5.69
CA ALA A 170 19.78 5.58 -6.77
C ALA A 170 19.39 4.95 -8.11
N VAL A 171 18.95 5.78 -9.05
CA VAL A 171 18.85 5.36 -10.45
C VAL A 171 20.25 4.97 -10.93
N GLY A 172 20.37 3.77 -11.50
CA GLY A 172 21.65 3.19 -11.88
C GLY A 172 22.15 2.07 -10.94
N ASP A 173 21.62 1.98 -9.72
CA ASP A 173 21.95 0.86 -8.83
C ASP A 173 21.48 -0.47 -9.43
N ILE A 174 22.25 -1.52 -9.23
CA ILE A 174 21.93 -2.88 -9.69
C ILE A 174 21.72 -3.76 -8.47
N TYR A 175 20.53 -4.35 -8.39
CA TYR A 175 20.18 -5.35 -7.38
C TYR A 175 20.02 -6.73 -8.01
N LEU A 176 20.34 -7.77 -7.25
CA LEU A 176 19.97 -9.15 -7.52
C LEU A 176 18.67 -9.45 -6.80
N ASP A 177 17.62 -9.74 -7.55
CA ASP A 177 16.43 -10.41 -7.03
C ASP A 177 16.81 -11.86 -6.69
N VAL A 178 16.96 -12.16 -5.40
CA VAL A 178 17.44 -13.45 -4.89
C VAL A 178 16.47 -14.58 -5.23
N HIS A 179 15.16 -14.29 -5.26
CA HIS A 179 14.13 -15.29 -5.54
C HIS A 179 14.06 -15.67 -7.01
N ASN A 180 14.15 -14.68 -7.89
CA ASN A 180 14.06 -14.90 -9.32
C ASN A 180 15.44 -15.14 -9.97
N ASN A 181 16.52 -14.92 -9.21
CA ASN A 181 17.90 -14.95 -9.67
C ASN A 181 18.12 -14.04 -10.89
N ILE A 182 17.56 -12.82 -10.83
CA ILE A 182 17.61 -11.81 -11.89
C ILE A 182 18.37 -10.60 -11.38
N ARG A 183 19.35 -10.14 -12.15
CA ARG A 183 20.03 -8.85 -11.91
C ARG A 183 19.30 -7.76 -12.65
N ALA A 184 18.95 -6.70 -11.94
CA ALA A 184 18.13 -5.62 -12.47
C ALA A 184 18.63 -4.27 -11.99
N MET A 185 18.73 -3.33 -12.92
CA MET A 185 19.09 -1.94 -12.63
C MET A 185 17.85 -1.13 -12.29
N ILE A 186 17.93 -0.22 -11.31
CA ILE A 186 16.92 0.81 -11.08
C ILE A 186 16.99 1.80 -12.24
N VAL A 187 15.90 1.93 -12.99
CA VAL A 187 15.79 2.83 -14.16
C VAL A 187 14.96 4.08 -13.88
N ALA A 188 14.15 4.04 -12.83
CA ALA A 188 13.41 5.19 -12.33
C ALA A 188 13.15 5.02 -10.84
N MET A 189 13.07 6.13 -10.12
CA MET A 189 12.73 6.15 -8.71
C MET A 189 11.86 7.37 -8.40
N SER A 190 11.06 7.24 -7.36
CA SER A 190 10.38 8.31 -6.65
C SER A 190 10.76 8.22 -5.17
N ASP A 191 10.23 9.08 -4.30
CA ASP A 191 10.53 9.05 -2.87
C ASP A 191 10.24 7.70 -2.21
N ASP A 192 9.25 6.96 -2.72
CA ASP A 192 8.79 5.72 -2.10
C ASP A 192 8.92 4.49 -3.04
N GLU A 193 8.83 4.64 -4.36
CA GLU A 193 8.87 3.52 -5.32
C GLU A 193 10.12 3.54 -6.20
N ILE A 194 10.63 2.35 -6.52
CA ILE A 194 11.65 2.13 -7.55
C ILE A 194 11.08 1.30 -8.70
N VAL A 195 11.61 1.51 -9.89
CA VAL A 195 11.31 0.74 -11.09
C VAL A 195 12.58 0.09 -11.60
N PHE A 196 12.59 -1.23 -11.66
CA PHE A 196 13.65 -2.00 -12.29
C PHE A 196 13.55 -1.98 -13.81
N GLY A 197 14.68 -2.15 -14.50
CA GLY A 197 14.77 -2.12 -15.96
C GLY A 197 13.91 -3.18 -16.68
N HIS A 198 13.53 -4.25 -15.99
CA HIS A 198 12.57 -5.24 -16.49
C HIS A 198 11.10 -4.90 -16.16
N GLY A 199 10.82 -3.67 -15.73
CA GLY A 199 9.49 -3.11 -15.52
C GLY A 199 8.84 -3.45 -14.17
N VAL A 200 9.50 -4.19 -13.28
CA VAL A 200 8.98 -4.47 -11.93
C VAL A 200 9.13 -3.23 -11.06
N ARG A 201 8.08 -2.93 -10.31
CA ARG A 201 8.03 -1.82 -9.36
C ARG A 201 7.96 -2.37 -7.95
N VAL A 202 8.80 -1.86 -7.06
CA VAL A 202 8.83 -2.25 -5.64
C VAL A 202 9.00 -1.02 -4.75
N HIS A 203 8.67 -1.17 -3.47
CA HIS A 203 8.95 -0.13 -2.49
C HIS A 203 10.45 -0.02 -2.22
N VAL A 204 10.92 1.18 -1.92
CA VAL A 204 12.30 1.39 -1.43
C VAL A 204 12.60 0.49 -0.22
N ALA A 205 11.66 0.33 0.72
CA ALA A 205 11.91 -0.55 1.88
C ALA A 205 11.98 -2.04 1.55
N GLU A 206 11.51 -2.49 0.37
CA GLU A 206 11.75 -3.88 -0.05
C GLU A 206 13.24 -4.14 -0.33
N LEU A 207 14.02 -3.10 -0.66
CA LEU A 207 15.47 -3.20 -0.82
C LEU A 207 16.22 -3.41 0.50
N LEU A 208 15.58 -3.13 1.64
CA LEU A 208 16.16 -3.36 2.97
C LEU A 208 16.14 -4.85 3.35
N ASP A 209 15.36 -5.67 2.65
CA ASP A 209 15.30 -7.12 2.86
C ASP A 209 16.35 -7.82 1.99
N GLU A 210 17.55 -8.03 2.55
CA GLU A 210 18.67 -8.71 1.89
C GLU A 210 18.33 -10.16 1.45
N SER A 211 17.27 -10.76 2.00
CA SER A 211 16.80 -12.08 1.55
C SER A 211 16.04 -12.03 0.23
N ARG A 212 15.60 -10.84 -0.18
CA ARG A 212 14.84 -10.58 -1.41
C ARG A 212 15.66 -9.84 -2.45
N TYR A 213 16.37 -8.80 -2.04
CA TYR A 213 17.18 -7.97 -2.92
C TYR A 213 18.58 -7.78 -2.34
N GLU A 214 19.59 -8.20 -3.09
CA GLU A 214 20.99 -8.02 -2.74
C GLU A 214 21.59 -6.92 -3.63
N LEU A 215 22.18 -5.89 -3.04
CA LEU A 215 22.86 -4.82 -3.79
C LEU A 215 24.13 -5.37 -4.43
N ILE A 216 24.21 -5.32 -5.76
CA ILE A 216 25.35 -5.82 -6.55
C ILE A 216 26.28 -4.67 -6.96
N TYR A 217 25.69 -3.52 -7.29
CA TYR A 217 26.44 -2.34 -7.69
C TYR A 217 25.67 -1.10 -7.27
N GLN A 218 26.37 -0.20 -6.59
CA GLN A 218 25.86 1.12 -6.28
C GLN A 218 26.44 2.11 -7.28
N PHE A 219 25.56 2.87 -7.93
CA PHE A 219 25.94 3.93 -8.82
C PHE A 219 26.29 5.17 -7.99
N GLU A 220 27.54 5.62 -8.08
CA GLU A 220 27.97 6.89 -7.50
C GLU A 220 27.87 7.98 -8.57
N ASP A 221 26.92 8.90 -8.40
CA ASP A 221 26.92 10.17 -9.13
C ASP A 221 28.06 11.04 -8.58
N HIS A 222 29.01 11.42 -9.45
CA HIS A 222 30.01 12.45 -9.16
C HIS A 222 29.48 13.85 -9.44
#